data_AF-A0A8J9ZPP7-F1
#
_entry.id   AF-A0A8J9ZPP7-F1
#
_cell.length_a   1.000
_cell.length_b   1.000
_cell.length_c   1.000
_cell.angle_alpha   90.00
_cell.angle_beta   90.00
_cell.angle_gamma   90.00
#
_symmetry.space_group_name_H-M   'P 1'
#
loop_
_entity.id
_entity.type
_entity.pdbx_description
1 polymer ?
#
loop_
_entity_poly.entity_id
_entity_poly.type
_entity_poly.pdbx_seq_one_letter_code
_entity_poly.pdbx_strand_id
1 'polypeptide(L)'
;MMVEMIGFAVMFLLTLHGCSAGPVPTTEAPQQTPFQALMNARTIAARVYERASDAYDTFIQEEFGGDSGYCVEDITWDELFSVRIPTLEWRNLGDEERLQRLRRDLQLFELFLDEVLLDEQDKEGHTDTANKVEEATNHLDTLMAAIAVANDVLGFTAPTDVTEIMSTSLRDPGTESARAIRDCVVLRDFKTLVERGHRDFTLLSRRYS
;
A
#
# COMPACT_ATOMS: atom_id res chain seq x y z
N MET A 1 -57.57 30.03 -59.43
CA MET A 1 -58.05 30.51 -58.11
C MET A 1 -57.50 29.56 -57.07
N MET A 2 -56.84 30.09 -56.03
CA MET A 2 -56.65 29.57 -54.66
C MET A 2 -57.36 28.23 -54.31
N VAL A 3 -56.86 27.27 -53.54
CA VAL A 3 -55.78 27.20 -52.52
C VAL A 3 -55.55 25.70 -52.17
N GLU A 4 -54.30 25.38 -51.86
CA GLU A 4 -53.71 24.34 -50.96
C GLU A 4 -54.56 23.14 -50.45
N MET A 5 -54.00 21.92 -50.55
CA MET A 5 -53.28 21.30 -49.43
C MET A 5 -52.61 19.95 -49.77
N ILE A 6 -51.29 19.95 -49.63
CA ILE A 6 -50.46 19.00 -48.85
C ILE A 6 -50.40 17.53 -49.29
N GLY A 7 -49.21 17.17 -49.81
CA GLY A 7 -48.69 15.81 -49.89
C GLY A 7 -47.21 15.80 -50.28
N PHE A 8 -46.38 16.64 -49.64
CA PHE A 8 -44.94 16.70 -49.92
C PHE A 8 -44.21 15.57 -49.18
N ALA A 9 -43.76 14.58 -49.96
CA ALA A 9 -42.69 13.69 -49.57
C ALA A 9 -41.37 14.47 -49.55
N VAL A 10 -40.83 14.75 -48.36
CA VAL A 10 -39.47 15.25 -48.20
C VAL A 10 -38.62 14.11 -47.68
N MET A 11 -37.89 13.49 -48.62
CA MET A 11 -36.69 12.72 -48.33
C MET A 11 -35.69 13.67 -47.67
N PHE A 12 -35.54 13.58 -46.35
CA PHE A 12 -34.43 14.20 -45.67
C PHE A 12 -33.21 13.27 -45.78
N LEU A 13 -32.39 13.55 -46.78
CA LEU A 13 -30.98 13.23 -46.84
C LEU A 13 -30.29 13.85 -45.62
N LEU A 14 -30.18 13.10 -44.52
CA LEU A 14 -29.11 13.32 -43.55
C LEU A 14 -27.98 12.37 -43.91
N THR A 15 -27.02 12.97 -44.59
CA THR A 15 -25.71 12.44 -44.91
C THR A 15 -25.07 11.87 -43.65
N LEU A 16 -24.82 10.56 -43.68
CA LEU A 16 -23.78 9.90 -42.89
C LEU A 16 -22.44 10.55 -43.26
N HIS A 17 -22.12 11.68 -42.62
CA HIS A 17 -20.74 12.12 -42.52
C HIS A 17 -20.08 11.21 -41.50
N GLY A 18 -19.39 10.19 -42.02
CA GLY A 18 -18.47 9.39 -41.24
C GLY A 18 -17.49 10.31 -40.53
N CYS A 19 -17.67 10.48 -39.23
CA CYS A 19 -16.59 10.87 -38.35
C CYS A 19 -15.60 9.70 -38.36
N SER A 20 -14.66 9.74 -39.31
CA SER A 20 -13.38 9.07 -39.14
C SER A 20 -12.80 9.62 -37.84
N ALA A 21 -12.94 8.86 -36.76
CA ALA A 21 -12.15 9.07 -35.57
C ALA A 21 -10.70 8.95 -36.01
N GLY A 22 -10.05 10.09 -36.28
CA GLY A 22 -8.61 10.14 -36.42
C GLY A 22 -8.01 9.52 -35.16
N PRO A 23 -6.83 8.89 -35.26
CA PRO A 23 -6.17 8.36 -34.08
C PRO A 23 -6.09 9.48 -33.05
N VAL A 24 -6.71 9.25 -31.88
CA VAL A 24 -6.51 10.11 -30.72
C VAL A 24 -4.99 10.17 -30.55
N PRO A 25 -4.37 11.37 -30.53
CA PRO A 25 -2.97 11.46 -30.20
C PRO A 25 -2.78 10.75 -28.87
N THR A 26 -2.10 9.62 -28.87
CA THR A 26 -1.54 9.04 -27.66
C THR A 26 -0.50 10.06 -27.22
N THR A 27 -0.94 11.06 -26.45
CA THR A 27 -0.01 11.80 -25.60
C THR A 27 0.58 10.74 -24.69
N GLU A 28 1.74 10.23 -25.06
CA GLU A 28 2.57 9.46 -24.15
C GLU A 28 2.68 10.33 -22.90
N ALA A 29 2.12 9.84 -21.79
CA ALA A 29 2.33 10.49 -20.51
C ALA A 29 3.85 10.66 -20.35
N PRO A 30 4.33 11.81 -19.85
CA PRO A 30 5.76 12.01 -19.68
C PRO A 30 6.35 10.80 -18.94
N GLN A 31 7.24 10.05 -19.60
CA GLN A 31 7.89 8.92 -18.95
C GLN A 31 8.63 9.46 -17.73
N GLN A 32 8.19 9.05 -16.55
CA GLN A 32 8.82 9.43 -15.30
C GLN A 32 10.22 8.84 -15.27
N THR A 33 11.24 9.66 -14.97
CA THR A 33 12.61 9.12 -14.88
C THR A 33 12.74 8.20 -13.66
N PRO A 34 13.69 7.25 -13.67
CA PRO A 34 13.96 6.41 -12.49
C PRO A 34 14.15 7.23 -11.21
N PHE A 35 14.91 8.32 -11.28
CA PHE A 35 15.08 9.25 -10.18
C PHE A 35 13.75 9.82 -9.67
N GLN A 36 12.89 10.31 -10.57
CA GLN A 36 11.60 10.89 -10.19
C GLN A 36 10.66 9.85 -9.58
N ALA A 37 10.64 8.62 -10.09
CA ALA A 37 9.82 7.55 -9.53
C ALA A 37 10.28 7.16 -8.13
N LEU A 38 11.60 6.99 -7.95
CA LEU A 38 12.19 6.66 -6.65
C LEU A 38 11.99 7.78 -5.63
N MET A 39 12.08 9.05 -6.03
CA MET A 39 11.81 10.18 -5.14
C MET A 39 10.32 10.28 -4.75
N ASN A 40 9.41 9.93 -5.65
CA ASN A 40 7.99 9.84 -5.34
C ASN A 40 7.71 8.71 -4.34
N ALA A 41 8.20 7.50 -4.62
CA ALA A 41 8.07 6.35 -3.72
C ALA A 41 8.68 6.63 -2.34
N ARG A 42 9.86 7.28 -2.29
CA ARG A 42 10.47 7.76 -1.05
C ARG A 42 9.55 8.68 -0.26
N THR A 43 8.95 9.67 -0.92
CA THR A 43 8.09 10.66 -0.26
C THR A 43 6.82 9.99 0.30
N ILE A 44 6.25 9.05 -0.44
CA ILE A 44 5.09 8.28 0.00
C ILE A 44 5.46 7.38 1.18
N ALA A 45 6.58 6.66 1.10
CA ALA A 45 7.07 5.81 2.19
C ALA A 45 7.31 6.61 3.47
N ALA A 46 7.85 7.83 3.38
CA ALA A 46 8.01 8.70 4.55
C ALA A 46 6.66 9.06 5.21
N ARG A 47 5.63 9.35 4.41
CA ARG A 47 4.28 9.64 4.94
C ARG A 47 3.63 8.42 5.58
N VAL A 48 3.76 7.24 4.95
CA VAL A 48 3.25 5.98 5.54
C VAL A 48 3.99 5.69 6.85
N TYR A 49 5.31 5.94 6.91
CA TYR A 49 6.10 5.75 8.13
C TYR A 49 5.64 6.67 9.26
N GLU A 50 5.37 7.94 8.98
CA GLU A 50 4.81 8.88 9.97
C GLU A 50 3.47 8.35 10.52
N ARG A 51 2.57 7.89 9.65
CA ARG A 51 1.26 7.35 10.07
C ARG A 51 1.39 6.03 10.85
N ALA A 52 2.25 5.12 10.40
CA ALA A 52 2.54 3.88 11.12
C ALA A 52 3.16 4.16 12.50
N SER A 53 3.99 5.21 12.61
CA SER A 53 4.55 5.66 13.88
C SER A 53 3.47 6.19 14.81
N ASP A 54 2.59 7.06 14.31
CA ASP A 54 1.47 7.60 15.09
C ASP A 54 0.53 6.47 15.56
N ALA A 55 0.22 5.50 14.70
CA ALA A 55 -0.63 4.35 15.07
C ALA A 55 0.02 3.51 16.18
N TYR A 56 1.30 3.19 16.04
CA TYR A 56 2.05 2.44 17.06
C TYR A 56 2.12 3.20 18.39
N ASP A 57 2.48 4.49 18.36
CA ASP A 57 2.63 5.29 19.58
C ASP A 57 1.28 5.48 20.29
N THR A 58 0.19 5.64 19.54
CA THR A 58 -1.18 5.73 20.09
C THR A 58 -1.59 4.41 20.74
N PHE A 59 -1.39 3.28 20.05
CA PHE A 59 -1.69 1.96 20.61
C PHE A 59 -0.93 1.66 21.90
N ILE A 60 0.38 1.94 21.94
CA ILE A 60 1.20 1.79 23.16
C ILE A 60 0.64 2.63 24.31
N GLN A 61 0.18 3.85 24.01
CA GLN A 61 -0.36 4.75 25.02
C GLN A 61 -1.71 4.27 25.57
N GLU A 62 -2.59 3.74 24.71
CA GLU A 62 -3.93 3.27 25.09
C GLU A 62 -3.90 1.90 25.76
N GLU A 63 -3.20 0.92 25.17
CA GLU A 63 -3.19 -0.47 25.63
C GLU A 63 -2.23 -0.70 26.81
N PHE A 64 -1.06 -0.05 26.78
CA PHE A 64 0.00 -0.29 27.76
C PHE A 64 0.38 0.93 28.60
N GLY A 65 -0.40 2.02 28.53
CA GLY A 65 -0.15 3.23 29.29
C GLY A 65 1.21 3.89 28.98
N GLY A 66 1.77 3.65 27.80
CA GLY A 66 3.09 4.15 27.39
C GLY A 66 4.24 3.15 27.59
N ASP A 67 3.98 1.96 28.17
CA ASP A 67 5.03 0.96 28.41
C ASP A 67 5.32 0.12 27.15
N SER A 68 6.39 0.49 26.44
CA SER A 68 6.88 -0.26 25.28
C SER A 68 7.55 -1.60 25.62
N GLY A 69 7.72 -1.94 26.90
CA GLY A 69 8.29 -3.21 27.37
C GLY A 69 7.52 -4.45 26.88
N TYR A 70 6.22 -4.31 26.61
CA TYR A 70 5.37 -5.37 26.07
C TYR A 70 5.56 -5.60 24.57
N CYS A 71 6.39 -4.78 23.92
CA CYS A 71 6.56 -4.74 22.47
C CYS A 71 8.02 -4.69 22.03
N VAL A 72 8.95 -5.09 22.92
CA VAL A 72 10.38 -5.12 22.62
C VAL A 72 10.69 -6.09 21.48
N GLU A 73 11.75 -5.82 20.71
CA GLU A 73 12.11 -6.57 19.49
C GLU A 73 12.21 -8.09 19.69
N ASP A 74 12.59 -8.54 20.88
CA ASP A 74 12.70 -9.95 21.25
C ASP A 74 11.33 -10.66 21.35
N ILE A 75 10.23 -9.89 21.50
CA ILE A 75 8.88 -10.43 21.45
C ILE A 75 8.49 -10.59 19.98
N THR A 76 8.29 -11.86 19.60
CA THR A 76 7.94 -12.28 18.25
C THR A 76 6.59 -12.98 18.20
N TRP A 77 6.01 -12.95 17.01
CA TRP A 77 4.78 -13.62 16.64
C TRP A 77 5.07 -14.48 15.42
N ASP A 78 4.80 -15.78 15.52
CA ASP A 78 5.25 -16.78 14.56
C ASP A 78 4.69 -16.53 13.15
N GLU A 79 3.48 -15.97 13.03
CA GLU A 79 2.85 -15.68 11.75
C GLU A 79 3.56 -14.57 10.97
N LEU A 80 4.26 -13.67 11.67
CA LEU A 80 5.07 -12.61 11.06
C LEU A 80 6.48 -13.10 10.67
N PHE A 81 6.82 -14.37 10.93
CA PHE A 81 8.15 -14.91 10.60
C PHE A 81 8.44 -14.84 9.09
N SER A 82 7.43 -15.05 8.24
CA SER A 82 7.57 -14.95 6.79
C SER A 82 7.91 -13.53 6.31
N VAL A 83 7.58 -12.51 7.09
CA VAL A 83 7.80 -11.09 6.77
C VAL A 83 9.06 -10.56 7.45
N ARG A 84 9.45 -11.16 8.59
CA ARG A 84 10.67 -10.80 9.32
C ARG A 84 11.93 -11.35 8.67
N ILE A 85 12.57 -10.49 7.90
CA ILE A 85 13.92 -10.72 7.38
C ILE A 85 14.97 -9.91 8.17
N PRO A 86 16.02 -10.56 8.71
CA PRO A 86 17.10 -9.90 9.41
C PRO A 86 17.73 -8.78 8.59
N THR A 87 18.13 -7.68 9.25
CA THR A 87 18.71 -6.49 8.59
C THR A 87 19.93 -6.83 7.71
N LEU A 88 20.76 -7.79 8.11
CA LEU A 88 21.92 -8.20 7.32
C LEU A 88 21.50 -8.92 6.03
N GLU A 89 20.53 -9.82 6.13
CA GLU A 89 20.00 -10.56 4.98
C GLU A 89 19.31 -9.62 3.99
N TRP A 90 18.50 -8.67 4.49
CA TRP A 90 17.88 -7.63 3.66
C TRP A 90 18.89 -6.81 2.86
N ARG A 91 20.01 -6.44 3.50
CA ARG A 91 21.08 -5.66 2.84
C ARG A 91 21.83 -6.45 1.78
N ASN A 92 21.78 -7.78 1.83
CA ASN A 92 22.40 -8.65 0.84
C ASN A 92 21.51 -8.88 -0.38
N LEU A 93 20.22 -8.54 -0.32
CA LEU A 93 19.31 -8.62 -1.47
C LEU A 93 19.74 -7.63 -2.57
N GLY A 94 19.57 -8.05 -3.83
CA GLY A 94 19.69 -7.16 -4.98
C GLY A 94 18.60 -6.08 -5.00
N ASP A 95 18.79 -5.02 -5.78
CA ASP A 95 17.84 -3.89 -5.83
C ASP A 95 16.43 -4.33 -6.27
N GLU A 96 16.33 -5.17 -7.31
CA GLU A 96 15.08 -5.75 -7.78
C GLU A 96 14.41 -6.64 -6.72
N GLU A 97 15.18 -7.59 -6.18
CA GLU A 97 14.70 -8.52 -5.15
C GLU A 97 14.21 -7.77 -3.91
N ARG A 98 14.88 -6.69 -3.53
CA ARG A 98 14.51 -5.88 -2.37
C ARG A 98 13.19 -5.13 -2.59
N LEU A 99 12.96 -4.55 -3.77
CA LEU A 99 11.69 -3.88 -4.07
C LEU A 99 10.53 -4.87 -4.22
N GLN A 100 10.78 -6.03 -4.83
CA GLN A 100 9.80 -7.12 -4.91
C GLN A 100 9.44 -7.63 -3.52
N ARG A 101 10.44 -7.87 -2.66
CA ARG A 101 10.23 -8.32 -1.29
C ARG A 101 9.50 -7.27 -0.46
N LEU A 102 9.89 -5.99 -0.55
CA LEU A 102 9.20 -4.90 0.14
C LEU A 102 7.71 -4.87 -0.22
N ARG A 103 7.35 -4.94 -1.50
CA ARG A 103 5.94 -4.95 -1.89
C ARG A 103 5.21 -6.19 -1.38
N ARG A 104 5.83 -7.37 -1.49
CA ARG A 104 5.28 -8.64 -0.98
C ARG A 104 4.94 -8.54 0.50
N ASP A 105 5.89 -8.03 1.27
CA ASP A 105 5.79 -7.89 2.73
C ASP A 105 4.72 -6.86 3.11
N LEU A 106 4.61 -5.74 2.36
CA LEU A 106 3.55 -4.74 2.54
C LEU A 106 2.15 -5.31 2.26
N GLN A 107 2.00 -6.13 1.21
CA GLN A 107 0.73 -6.82 0.91
C GLN A 107 0.30 -7.76 2.04
N LEU A 108 1.26 -8.46 2.68
CA LEU A 108 0.96 -9.30 3.83
C LEU A 108 0.55 -8.48 5.06
N PHE A 109 1.18 -7.31 5.25
CA PHE A 109 0.83 -6.41 6.35
C PHE A 109 -0.59 -5.84 6.26
N GLU A 110 -1.18 -5.69 5.07
CA GLU A 110 -2.60 -5.28 4.94
C GLU A 110 -3.51 -6.21 5.73
N LEU A 111 -3.31 -7.51 5.59
CA LEU A 111 -4.12 -8.52 6.28
C LEU A 111 -3.93 -8.44 7.80
N PHE A 112 -2.70 -8.24 8.27
CA PHE A 112 -2.44 -8.12 9.71
C PHE A 112 -2.98 -6.80 10.28
N LEU A 113 -2.93 -5.71 9.53
CA LEU A 113 -3.47 -4.41 9.94
C LEU A 113 -5.00 -4.41 9.98
N ASP A 114 -5.66 -5.15 9.09
CA ASP A 114 -7.11 -5.36 9.13
C ASP A 114 -7.52 -6.08 10.42
N GLU A 115 -6.79 -7.10 10.85
CA GLU A 115 -7.05 -7.79 12.14
C GLU A 115 -6.83 -6.86 13.34
N VAL A 116 -5.76 -6.06 13.34
CA VAL A 116 -5.55 -5.03 14.38
C VAL A 116 -6.73 -4.06 14.41
N LEU A 117 -7.19 -3.60 13.25
CA LEU A 117 -8.29 -2.65 13.15
C LEU A 117 -9.59 -3.24 13.71
N LEU A 118 -9.90 -4.50 13.41
CA LEU A 118 -11.08 -5.19 13.93
C LEU A 118 -11.04 -5.31 15.45
N ASP A 119 -9.89 -5.66 16.02
CA ASP A 119 -9.72 -5.80 17.46
C ASP A 119 -9.87 -4.46 18.19
N GLU A 120 -9.27 -3.40 17.66
CA GLU A 120 -9.36 -2.06 18.26
C GLU A 120 -10.76 -1.44 18.11
N GLN A 121 -11.53 -1.83 17.08
CA GLN A 121 -12.93 -1.42 16.93
C GLN A 121 -13.88 -2.12 17.91
N ASP A 122 -13.55 -3.34 18.37
CA ASP A 122 -14.35 -4.08 19.35
C ASP A 122 -14.09 -3.61 20.80
N LYS A 123 -12.97 -2.91 21.04
CA LYS A 123 -12.58 -2.40 22.35
C LYS A 123 -13.17 -1.01 22.65
N GLU A 124 -13.77 -0.87 23.84
CA GLU A 124 -14.27 0.42 24.32
C GLU A 124 -13.11 1.38 24.64
N GLY A 125 -13.10 2.56 24.00
CA GLY A 125 -12.10 3.61 24.26
C GLY A 125 -10.90 3.61 23.32
N HIS A 126 -10.83 2.71 22.35
CA HIS A 126 -9.71 2.53 21.41
C HIS A 126 -9.97 3.14 20.02
N THR A 127 -10.94 4.05 19.92
CA THR A 127 -11.34 4.69 18.65
C THR A 127 -10.19 5.44 17.99
N ASP A 128 -9.30 6.06 18.78
CA ASP A 128 -8.19 6.82 18.23
C ASP A 128 -7.13 5.88 17.62
N THR A 129 -6.78 4.77 18.28
CA THR A 129 -5.93 3.74 17.65
C THR A 129 -6.56 3.21 16.36
N ALA A 130 -7.83 2.80 16.39
CA ALA A 130 -8.50 2.26 15.21
C ALA A 130 -8.44 3.25 14.02
N ASN A 131 -8.73 4.54 14.25
CA ASN A 131 -8.62 5.58 13.24
C ASN A 131 -7.19 5.72 12.69
N LYS A 132 -6.17 5.60 13.55
CA LYS A 132 -4.76 5.72 13.13
C LYS A 132 -4.29 4.52 12.31
N VAL A 133 -4.74 3.32 12.66
CA VAL A 133 -4.48 2.10 11.89
C VAL A 133 -5.15 2.18 10.52
N GLU A 134 -6.40 2.64 10.47
CA GLU A 134 -7.12 2.88 9.21
C GLU A 134 -6.41 3.94 8.33
N GLU A 135 -5.99 5.06 8.92
CA GLU A 135 -5.21 6.09 8.22
C GLU A 135 -3.91 5.54 7.61
N ALA A 136 -3.18 4.70 8.35
CA ALA A 136 -1.94 4.09 7.89
C ALA A 136 -2.18 3.09 6.75
N THR A 137 -3.22 2.25 6.88
CA THR A 137 -3.60 1.22 5.91
C THR A 137 -4.05 1.85 4.58
N ASN A 138 -4.87 2.90 4.63
CA ASN A 138 -5.34 3.62 3.42
C ASN A 138 -4.21 4.19 2.55
N HIS A 139 -3.04 4.47 3.13
CA HIS A 139 -1.89 4.98 2.37
C HIS A 139 -0.97 3.87 1.83
N LEU A 140 -1.20 2.62 2.23
CA LEU A 140 -0.41 1.46 1.83
C LEU A 140 -0.59 1.15 0.33
N ASP A 141 -1.82 1.18 -0.17
CA ASP A 141 -2.13 1.08 -1.60
C ASP A 141 -1.34 2.07 -2.45
N THR A 142 -1.24 3.32 -1.97
CA THR A 142 -0.51 4.38 -2.66
C THR A 142 0.99 4.07 -2.70
N LEU A 143 1.55 3.51 -1.62
CA LEU A 143 2.95 3.08 -1.58
C LEU A 143 3.20 1.87 -2.49
N MET A 144 2.31 0.87 -2.48
CA MET A 144 2.40 -0.29 -3.34
C MET A 144 2.33 0.09 -4.82
N ALA A 145 1.46 1.02 -5.19
CA ALA A 145 1.38 1.58 -6.54
C ALA A 145 2.68 2.33 -6.91
N ALA A 146 3.24 3.12 -6.01
CA ALA A 146 4.51 3.81 -6.24
C ALA A 146 5.69 2.83 -6.42
N ILE A 147 5.69 1.71 -5.68
CA ILE A 147 6.67 0.63 -5.89
C ILE A 147 6.50 0.00 -7.27
N ALA A 148 5.27 -0.26 -7.72
CA ALA A 148 5.02 -0.82 -9.03
C ALA A 148 5.55 0.09 -10.15
N VAL A 149 5.30 1.40 -10.04
CA VAL A 149 5.85 2.40 -10.96
C VAL A 149 7.38 2.43 -10.91
N ALA A 150 7.98 2.39 -9.71
CA ALA A 150 9.43 2.36 -9.56
C ALA A 150 10.06 1.11 -10.22
N ASN A 151 9.45 -0.06 -10.06
CA ASN A 151 9.90 -1.29 -10.71
C ASN A 151 9.82 -1.19 -12.24
N ASP A 152 8.71 -0.68 -12.77
CA ASP A 152 8.51 -0.50 -14.21
C ASP A 152 9.58 0.40 -14.83
N VAL A 153 9.82 1.58 -14.26
CA VAL A 153 10.83 2.51 -14.81
C VAL A 153 12.27 2.03 -14.65
N LEU A 154 12.54 1.14 -13.68
CA LEU A 154 13.84 0.50 -13.48
C LEU A 154 14.05 -0.73 -14.39
N GLY A 155 13.01 -1.15 -15.12
CA GLY A 155 13.04 -2.36 -15.93
C GLY A 155 13.06 -3.65 -15.12
N PHE A 156 12.58 -3.60 -13.87
CA PHE A 156 12.46 -4.75 -13.00
C PHE A 156 11.19 -5.54 -13.33
N THR A 157 11.20 -6.82 -12.99
CA THR A 157 10.04 -7.69 -13.22
C THR A 157 8.88 -7.22 -12.34
N ALA A 158 7.69 -7.20 -12.93
CA ALA A 158 6.47 -6.89 -12.18
C ALA A 158 6.35 -7.82 -10.96
N PRO A 159 6.09 -7.26 -9.76
CA PRO A 159 5.89 -8.08 -8.58
C PRO A 159 4.76 -9.08 -8.80
N THR A 160 4.97 -10.33 -8.41
CA THR A 160 3.87 -11.30 -8.37
C THR A 160 3.08 -11.03 -7.10
N ASP A 161 1.78 -10.75 -7.23
CA ASP A 161 0.93 -10.56 -6.06
C ASP A 161 0.92 -11.85 -5.23
N VAL A 162 0.96 -11.68 -3.91
CA VAL A 162 0.87 -12.80 -2.98
C VAL A 162 -0.53 -13.38 -3.07
N THR A 163 -0.62 -14.60 -3.62
CA THR A 163 -1.85 -15.41 -3.64
C THR A 163 -1.88 -16.40 -2.48
N GLU A 164 -0.98 -16.27 -1.49
CA GLU A 164 -0.99 -17.14 -0.31
C GLU A 164 -2.33 -16.99 0.40
N ILE A 165 -3.20 -17.97 0.12
CA ILE A 165 -4.31 -18.37 0.96
C ILE A 165 -3.71 -18.49 2.33
N MET A 166 -4.18 -17.62 3.24
CA MET A 166 -3.75 -17.68 4.62
C MET A 166 -3.83 -19.13 5.07
N SER A 167 -2.67 -19.69 5.37
CA SER A 167 -2.56 -20.90 6.15
C SER A 167 -3.61 -20.78 7.27
N THR A 168 -4.28 -21.87 7.58
CA THR A 168 -5.34 -22.04 8.60
C THR A 168 -4.89 -21.70 10.03
N SER A 169 -3.90 -20.82 10.18
CA SER A 169 -3.11 -20.48 11.34
C SER A 169 -3.28 -19.04 11.82
N LEU A 170 -4.04 -18.14 11.15
CA LEU A 170 -4.57 -16.93 11.82
C LEU A 170 -5.64 -17.34 12.84
N ARG A 171 -5.25 -18.14 13.82
CA ARG A 171 -6.15 -18.43 14.92
C ARG A 171 -5.98 -17.27 15.86
N ASP A 172 -7.01 -16.43 15.91
CA ASP A 172 -7.09 -15.34 16.87
C ASP A 172 -6.63 -15.82 18.26
N PRO A 173 -5.65 -15.14 18.89
CA PRO A 173 -5.17 -15.52 20.21
C PRO A 173 -6.31 -15.69 21.21
N GLY A 174 -6.24 -16.74 22.03
CA GLY A 174 -7.33 -17.09 22.94
C GLY A 174 -7.55 -16.13 24.11
N THR A 175 -6.74 -15.09 24.26
CA THR A 175 -6.81 -14.12 25.37
C THR A 175 -6.57 -12.70 24.86
N GLU A 176 -7.29 -11.72 25.42
CA GLU A 176 -7.12 -10.28 25.11
C GLU A 176 -5.66 -9.81 25.20
N SER A 177 -4.95 -10.19 26.27
CA SER A 177 -3.54 -9.82 26.44
C SER A 177 -2.62 -10.37 25.34
N ALA A 178 -2.99 -11.50 24.73
CA ALA A 178 -2.20 -12.09 23.65
C ALA A 178 -2.51 -11.42 22.31
N ARG A 179 -3.77 -11.00 22.08
CA ARG A 179 -4.14 -10.15 20.94
C ARG A 179 -3.43 -8.81 21.00
N ALA A 180 -3.47 -8.15 22.16
CA ALA A 180 -2.76 -6.89 22.40
C ALA A 180 -1.24 -6.99 22.10
N ILE A 181 -0.60 -8.08 22.53
CA ILE A 181 0.82 -8.32 22.20
C ILE A 181 1.01 -8.55 20.70
N ARG A 182 0.17 -9.37 20.04
CA ARG A 182 0.20 -9.57 18.59
C ARG A 182 0.11 -8.23 17.86
N ASP A 183 -0.88 -7.41 18.21
CA ASP A 183 -1.14 -6.13 17.55
C ASP A 183 0.01 -5.17 17.71
N CYS A 184 0.62 -5.16 18.89
CA CYS A 184 1.82 -4.39 19.12
C CYS A 184 2.97 -4.79 18.20
N VAL A 185 3.20 -6.11 18.09
CA VAL A 185 4.25 -6.67 17.24
C VAL A 185 3.97 -6.37 15.77
N VAL A 186 2.71 -6.46 15.32
CA VAL A 186 2.28 -6.11 13.96
C VAL A 186 2.58 -4.63 13.67
N LEU A 187 2.11 -3.72 14.51
CA LEU A 187 2.30 -2.28 14.31
C LEU A 187 3.77 -1.86 14.33
N ARG A 188 4.56 -2.45 15.25
CA ARG A 188 6.01 -2.24 15.32
C ARG A 188 6.71 -2.71 14.05
N ASP A 189 6.47 -3.96 13.65
CA ASP A 189 7.17 -4.57 12.53
C ASP A 189 6.77 -3.90 11.21
N PHE A 190 5.51 -3.47 11.07
CA PHE A 190 5.02 -2.67 9.95
C PHE A 190 5.75 -1.33 9.86
N LYS A 191 5.80 -0.58 10.96
CA LYS A 191 6.55 0.69 11.06
C LYS A 191 8.01 0.50 10.62
N THR A 192 8.68 -0.54 11.13
CA THR A 192 10.07 -0.86 10.75
C THR A 192 10.22 -1.21 9.26
N LEU A 193 9.28 -1.95 8.67
CA LEU A 193 9.30 -2.28 7.25
C LEU A 193 9.20 -1.03 6.37
N VAL A 194 8.28 -0.13 6.70
CA VAL A 194 8.08 1.11 5.91
C VAL A 194 9.29 2.04 6.05
N GLU A 195 9.87 2.16 7.26
CA GLU A 195 11.12 2.90 7.48
C GLU A 195 12.25 2.38 6.59
N ARG A 196 12.37 1.04 6.54
CA ARG A 196 13.35 0.34 5.71
C ARG A 196 13.13 0.65 4.23
N GLY A 197 11.88 0.61 3.76
CA GLY A 197 11.51 1.01 2.40
C GLY A 197 11.90 2.45 2.08
N HIS A 198 11.60 3.41 2.97
CA HIS A 198 12.02 4.80 2.80
C HIS A 198 13.55 4.95 2.66
N ARG A 199 14.31 4.21 3.48
CA ARG A 199 15.77 4.19 3.39
C ARG A 199 16.23 3.61 2.05
N ASP A 200 15.63 2.53 1.58
CA ASP A 200 15.99 1.91 0.30
C ASP A 200 15.72 2.83 -0.88
N PHE A 201 14.56 3.49 -0.95
CA PHE A 201 14.30 4.49 -1.99
C PHE A 201 15.29 5.64 -1.94
N THR A 202 15.73 6.05 -0.75
CA THR A 202 16.77 7.09 -0.59
C THR A 202 18.13 6.64 -1.15
N LEU A 203 18.48 5.37 -1.00
CA LEU A 203 19.73 4.83 -1.53
C LEU A 203 19.64 4.63 -3.05
N LEU A 204 18.53 4.08 -3.54
CA LEU A 204 18.28 3.87 -4.95
C LEU A 204 18.21 5.22 -5.69
N SER A 205 17.55 6.23 -5.15
CA SER A 205 17.46 7.54 -5.83
C SER A 205 18.83 8.19 -6.02
N ARG A 206 19.79 7.95 -5.12
CA ARG A 206 21.19 8.39 -5.29
C ARG A 206 21.96 7.58 -6.32
N ARG A 207 21.60 6.31 -6.52
CA ARG A 207 22.24 5.40 -7.48
C ARG A 207 21.77 5.65 -8.91
N TYR A 208 20.49 5.99 -9.07
CA TYR A 208 19.80 6.18 -10.36
C TYR A 208 19.52 7.66 -10.68
N SER A 209 20.27 8.59 -10.06
CA SER A 209 20.23 10.03 -10.34
C SER A 209 21.06 10.44 -11.55
#